data_AF-A0A1F8NI73-F1
#
_entry.id   AF-A0A1F8NI73-F1
#
_cell.length_a   1.000
_cell.length_b   1.000
_cell.length_c   1.000
_cell.angle_alpha   90.00
_cell.angle_beta   90.00
_cell.angle_gamma   90.00
#
_symmetry.space_group_name_H-M   'P 1'
#
loop_
_entity.id
_entity.type
_entity.pdbx_description
1 polymer ?
#
loop_
_entity_poly.entity_id
_entity_poly.type
_entity_poly.pdbx_seq_one_letter_code
_entity_poly.pdbx_strand_id
1 'polypeptide(L)'
;MPPGLYRSVCHIPGDLLNEGTYHLKLLILRDTSKILFHLDDALTFEVVETGKRPGAWFGREPGAVRPRLVWKTRLLREMDR
;
A
#
# COMPACT_ATOMS: atom_id res chain seq x y z
N MET A 1 14.17 -17.64 19.24
CA MET A 1 13.70 -18.67 18.30
C MET A 1 14.73 -19.79 18.27
N PRO A 2 14.32 -21.08 18.29
CA PRO A 2 15.26 -22.19 18.19
C PRO A 2 15.96 -22.18 16.81
N PRO A 3 17.16 -22.79 16.68
CA PRO A 3 17.78 -22.98 15.38
C PRO A 3 16.88 -23.81 14.45
N GLY A 4 16.69 -23.34 13.22
CA GLY A 4 15.83 -24.01 12.24
C GLY A 4 15.63 -23.21 10.96
N LEU A 5 15.00 -23.84 9.97
CA LEU A 5 14.58 -23.21 8.72
C LEU A 5 13.17 -22.64 8.87
N TYR A 6 12.99 -21.38 8.45
CA TYR A 6 11.72 -20.67 8.58
C TYR A 6 11.22 -20.18 7.21
N ARG A 7 9.89 -20.14 7.04
CA ARG A 7 9.21 -19.54 5.90
C ARG A 7 8.27 -18.45 6.39
N SER A 8 8.36 -17.28 5.78
CA SER A 8 7.44 -16.16 6.00
C SER A 8 6.72 -15.83 4.69
N VAL A 9 5.44 -15.45 4.78
CA VAL A 9 4.63 -15.03 3.64
C VAL A 9 3.92 -13.74 4.01
N CYS A 10 4.04 -12.73 3.16
CA CYS A 10 3.31 -11.46 3.27
C CYS A 10 2.42 -11.30 2.04
N HIS A 11 1.14 -10.94 2.25
CA HIS A 11 0.20 -10.65 1.18
C HIS A 11 -0.04 -9.14 1.12
N ILE A 12 0.27 -8.53 -0.02
CA ILE A 12 0.03 -7.11 -0.27
C ILE A 12 -1.37 -6.96 -0.91
N PRO A 13 -2.30 -6.22 -0.29
CA PRO A 13 -3.62 -5.97 -0.88
C PRO A 13 -3.52 -5.22 -2.21
N GLY A 14 -4.35 -5.58 -3.19
CA GLY A 14 -4.32 -4.97 -4.53
C GLY A 14 -4.71 -3.49 -4.57
N ASP A 15 -5.43 -3.00 -3.57
CA ASP A 15 -5.83 -1.60 -3.38
C ASP A 15 -5.00 -0.89 -2.31
N LEU A 16 -3.82 -1.39 -1.95
CA LEU A 16 -2.98 -0.72 -0.95
C LEU A 16 -2.27 0.51 -1.52
N LEU A 17 -1.71 0.40 -2.72
CA LEU A 17 -0.75 1.36 -3.27
C LEU A 17 -1.34 2.18 -4.43
N ASN A 18 -0.88 3.43 -4.58
CA ASN A 18 -1.18 4.25 -5.77
C ASN A 18 -0.35 3.82 -6.98
N GLU A 19 -0.72 4.31 -8.16
CA GLU A 19 0.07 4.15 -9.38
C GLU A 19 1.52 4.64 -9.19
N GLY A 20 2.50 3.84 -9.61
CA GLY A 20 3.92 4.19 -9.53
C GLY A 20 4.85 2.99 -9.45
N THR A 21 6.15 3.28 -9.43
CA THR A 21 7.22 2.28 -9.25
C THR A 21 7.57 2.15 -7.78
N TYR A 22 7.59 0.92 -7.27
CA TYR A 22 7.90 0.59 -5.88
C TYR A 22 9.10 -0.33 -5.80
N HIS A 23 9.94 -0.07 -4.80
CA HIS A 23 11.11 -0.88 -4.46
C HIS A 23 10.91 -1.47 -3.07
N LEU A 24 11.03 -2.79 -2.94
CA LEU A 24 10.86 -3.50 -1.68
C LEU A 24 12.22 -3.83 -1.07
N LYS A 25 12.45 -3.28 0.12
CA LYS A 25 13.56 -3.62 1.00
C LYS A 25 13.11 -4.61 2.07
N LEU A 26 13.85 -5.70 2.25
CA LEU A 26 13.60 -6.67 3.31
C LEU A 26 14.61 -6.50 4.44
N LEU A 27 14.10 -6.28 5.65
CA LEU A 27 14.87 -6.23 6.89
C LEU A 27 14.37 -7.34 7.83
N ILE A 28 15.30 -8.15 8.32
CA ILE A 28 15.03 -9.07 9.44
C ILE A 28 15.72 -8.48 10.66
N LEU A 29 14.94 -8.12 11.69
CA LEU A 29 15.44 -7.49 12.90
C LEU A 29 15.35 -8.41 14.11
N ARG A 30 16.25 -8.21 15.07
CA ARG A 30 16.15 -8.69 16.44
C ARG A 30 15.96 -7.48 17.36
N ASP A 31 15.07 -7.62 18.34
CA ASP A 31 14.83 -6.60 19.38
C ASP A 31 14.56 -5.21 18.78
N THR A 32 13.84 -5.17 17.64
CA THR A 32 13.43 -3.98 16.88
C THR A 32 14.54 -3.05 16.35
N SER A 33 15.79 -3.30 16.72
CA SER A 33 16.91 -2.37 16.51
C SER A 33 18.13 -3.02 15.86
N LYS A 34 18.35 -4.33 16.07
CA LYS A 34 19.49 -5.04 15.50
C LYS A 34 19.11 -5.69 14.18
N ILE A 35 19.63 -5.18 13.07
CA ILE A 35 19.48 -5.79 11.75
C ILE A 35 20.27 -7.12 11.73
N LEU A 36 19.57 -8.22 11.51
CA LEU A 36 20.15 -9.56 11.31
C LEU A 36 20.39 -9.87 9.83
N PHE A 37 19.56 -9.31 8.95
CA PHE A 37 19.64 -9.48 7.50
C PHE A 37 19.04 -8.26 6.81
N HIS A 38 19.63 -7.88 5.68
CA HIS A 38 19.21 -6.75 4.87
C HIS A 38 19.33 -7.11 3.39
N LEU A 39 18.27 -6.86 2.63
CA LEU A 39 18.22 -6.99 1.18
C LEU A 39 17.55 -5.74 0.61
N ASP A 40 18.33 -4.91 -0.09
CA ASP A 40 17.91 -3.59 -0.58
C ASP A 40 16.86 -3.67 -1.71
N ASP A 41 17.11 -4.52 -2.71
CA ASP A 41 16.27 -4.66 -3.91
C ASP A 41 15.64 -6.05 -3.98
N ALA A 42 14.85 -6.40 -2.98
CA ALA A 42 14.22 -7.71 -2.92
C ALA A 42 13.18 -7.89 -4.04
N LEU A 43 12.52 -6.81 -4.46
CA LEU A 43 11.55 -6.78 -5.54
C LEU A 43 11.36 -5.33 -6.03
N THR A 44 11.31 -5.13 -7.35
CA THR A 44 10.82 -3.88 -7.96
C THR A 44 9.61 -4.18 -8.81
N PHE A 45 8.55 -3.38 -8.69
CA PHE A 45 7.34 -3.53 -9.49
C PHE A 45 6.65 -2.20 -9.76
N GLU A 46 5.84 -2.18 -10.81
CA GLU A 46 5.02 -1.03 -11.18
C GLU A 46 3.54 -1.33 -10.89
N VAL A 47 2.88 -0.40 -10.23
CA VAL A 47 1.43 -0.37 -10.07
C VAL A 47 0.89 0.51 -11.18
N VAL A 48 0.07 -0.07 -12.06
CA VAL A 48 -0.61 0.65 -13.14
C VAL A 48 -2.09 0.78 -12.84
N GLU A 49 -2.69 1.91 -13.21
CA GLU A 49 -4.12 2.08 -13.08
C GLU A 49 -4.85 1.42 -14.27
N THR A 50 -5.67 0.41 -13.98
CA THR A 50 -6.38 -0.38 -15.01
C THR A 50 -7.84 0.03 -15.20
N GLY A 51 -8.37 0.90 -14.35
CA GLY A 51 -9.78 1.29 -14.33
C GLY A 51 -10.06 2.63 -15.02
N LYS A 52 -11.30 2.81 -15.51
CA LYS A 52 -11.79 4.14 -15.91
C LYS A 52 -12.03 5.00 -14.67
N ARG A 53 -11.47 6.21 -14.65
CA ARG A 53 -11.73 7.19 -13.59
C ARG A 53 -13.11 7.83 -13.77
N PRO A 54 -13.98 7.84 -12.76
CA PRO A 54 -15.19 8.63 -12.78
C PRO A 54 -14.84 10.12 -12.53
N GLY A 55 -15.36 11.02 -13.36
CA GLY A 55 -15.21 12.47 -13.19
C GLY A 55 -14.12 13.11 -14.06
N ALA A 56 -13.88 14.42 -13.84
CA ALA A 56 -13.00 15.25 -14.66
C ALA A 56 -11.56 15.40 -14.11
N TRP A 57 -11.14 14.52 -13.20
CA TRP A 57 -9.80 14.59 -12.60
C TRP A 57 -8.78 13.79 -13.43
N PHE A 58 -7.82 14.51 -14.02
CA PHE A 58 -6.75 13.94 -14.85
C PHE A 58 -5.39 13.87 -14.13
N GLY A 59 -5.29 14.36 -12.89
CA GLY A 59 -4.06 14.34 -12.09
C GLY A 59 -3.75 12.96 -11.50
N ARG A 60 -2.55 12.75 -10.98
CA ARG A 60 -2.25 11.54 -10.18
C ARG A 60 -2.95 11.61 -8.83
N GLU A 61 -3.26 10.44 -8.28
CA GLU A 61 -3.83 10.38 -6.94
C GLU A 61 -2.78 10.80 -5.90
N PRO A 62 -3.14 11.64 -4.93
CA PRO A 62 -2.19 12.12 -3.96
C PRO A 62 -1.75 11.00 -3.00
N GLY A 63 -0.46 10.97 -2.68
CA GLY A 63 0.13 10.07 -1.71
C GLY A 63 0.54 8.70 -2.28
N ALA A 64 1.06 7.82 -1.42
CA ALA A 64 1.57 6.52 -1.81
C ALA A 64 0.54 5.38 -1.70
N VAL A 65 -0.55 5.59 -0.95
CA VAL A 65 -1.54 4.54 -0.63
C VAL A 65 -2.93 4.90 -1.13
N ARG A 66 -3.71 3.89 -1.53
CA ARG A 66 -5.09 4.06 -2.04
C ARG A 66 -6.09 3.02 -1.51
N PRO A 67 -6.15 2.78 -0.19
CA PRO A 67 -7.04 1.78 0.38
C PRO A 67 -8.49 2.03 -0.03
N ARG A 68 -9.25 0.97 -0.34
CA ARG A 68 -10.69 1.08 -0.54
C ARG A 68 -11.37 1.40 0.80
N LEU A 69 -11.71 2.67 0.97
CA LEU A 69 -12.42 3.16 2.16
C LEU A 69 -13.93 3.01 2.00
N VAL A 70 -14.59 2.50 3.03
CA VAL A 70 -16.05 2.35 3.08
C VAL A 70 -16.67 3.61 3.67
N TRP A 71 -16.93 4.59 2.81
CA TRP A 71 -17.59 5.84 3.19
C TRP A 71 -19.09 5.64 3.40
N LYS A 72 -19.63 6.25 4.46
CA LYS A 72 -21.09 6.33 4.71
C LYS A 72 -21.49 7.79 4.70
N THR A 73 -22.26 8.19 3.71
CA THR A 73 -22.73 9.56 3.57
C THR A 73 -24.22 9.62 3.87
N ARG A 74 -24.63 10.53 4.75
CA ARG A 74 -26.03 10.84 5.04
C ARG A 74 -26.26 12.34 4.93
N LEU A 75 -27.37 12.73 4.32
CA LEU A 75 -27.82 14.12 4.34
C LEU A 75 -28.27 14.47 5.76
N LEU A 76 -27.77 15.58 6.31
CA LEU A 76 -28.13 16.03 7.65
C LEU A 76 -29.23 17.09 7.66
N ARG A 77 -29.25 17.96 6.64
CA ARG A 77 -30.29 18.97 6.41
C ARG A 77 -30.15 19.52 4.99
N GLU A 78 -31.26 19.81 4.34
CA GLU A 78 -31.28 20.58 3.08
C GLU A 78 -31.11 22.07 3.36
N MET A 79 -30.43 22.78 2.47
CA MET A 79 -30.44 24.25 2.52
C MET A 79 -31.82 24.74 2.12
N ASP A 80 -32.43 25.59 2.94
CA ASP A 80 -33.64 26.32 2.57
C ASP A 80 -33.29 27.22 1.36
N ARG A 81 -34.02 27.03 0.27
CA ARG A 81 -33.83 27.78 -0.98
C ARG A 81 -34.29 29.23 -0.86
#